data_AF-A0A372R2U0-F1
#
_entry.id   AF-A0A372R2U0-F1
#
_cell.length_a   1.000
_cell.length_b   1.000
_cell.length_c   1.000
_cell.angle_alpha   90.00
_cell.angle_beta   90.00
_cell.angle_gamma   90.00
#
_symmetry.space_group_name_H-M   'P 1'
#
loop_
_entity.id
_entity.type
_entity.pdbx_description
1 polymer ?
#
loop_
_entity_poly.entity_id
_entity_poly.type
_entity_poly.pdbx_seq_one_letter_code
_entity_poly.pdbx_strand_id
1 'polypeptide(L)'
;MSSKFLTELSSDYEKLFETELGYDVIIYAGEESNVEEIHAHSNILCIRSQYFRSAFSNEWAEKKDGKFILKKPNISSHLFNIILRFIYCGNIELKNLQGPDVLKLLIAVDELNIQQLVYYIQEYLIEHQTEFLHQNPTGILETVYQHETFTDLWNFCLEKICEEPEILFNSDKFINLKAPLLELLLKRDDLSMDEIKIWEGLLKWCFAQQNMINDPTKWSKEDIAKIERSLHRFIPLIRFYDINPADFFYKVYCY
;
A
#
# COMPACT_ATOMS: atom_id res chain seq x y z
N MET A 1 -6.29 -45.14 -14.62
CA MET A 1 -6.98 -44.12 -13.80
C MET A 1 -5.95 -43.44 -12.91
N SER A 2 -6.02 -42.12 -12.76
CA SER A 2 -5.13 -41.37 -11.86
C SER A 2 -5.95 -40.85 -10.69
N SER A 3 -5.56 -41.19 -9.47
CA SER A 3 -6.15 -40.67 -8.22
C SER A 3 -5.18 -39.65 -7.62
N LYS A 4 -5.71 -38.55 -7.05
CA LYS A 4 -4.91 -37.49 -6.42
C LYS A 4 -5.33 -37.36 -4.94
N PHE A 5 -4.36 -37.36 -4.03
CA PHE A 5 -4.56 -37.27 -2.58
C PHE A 5 -3.98 -35.96 -2.04
N LEU A 6 -4.42 -34.83 -2.60
CA LEU A 6 -3.80 -33.52 -2.33
C LEU A 6 -4.07 -33.01 -0.91
N THR A 7 -5.25 -33.30 -0.35
CA THR A 7 -5.62 -32.88 1.00
C THR A 7 -4.74 -33.55 2.05
N GLU A 8 -4.52 -34.87 1.95
CA GLU A 8 -3.64 -35.60 2.87
C GLU A 8 -2.19 -35.09 2.79
N LEU A 9 -1.68 -34.90 1.56
CA LEU A 9 -0.35 -34.31 1.35
C LEU A 9 -0.22 -32.91 1.98
N SER A 10 -1.23 -32.05 1.78
CA SER A 10 -1.27 -30.71 2.37
C SER A 10 -1.28 -30.75 3.90
N SER A 11 -2.09 -31.63 4.50
CA SER A 11 -2.10 -31.86 5.96
C SER A 11 -0.78 -32.40 6.50
N ASP A 12 -0.06 -33.23 5.74
CA ASP A 12 1.25 -33.73 6.16
C ASP A 12 2.32 -32.63 6.18
N TYR A 13 2.28 -31.69 5.23
CA TYR A 13 3.14 -30.50 5.27
C TYR A 13 2.74 -29.52 6.39
N GLU A 14 1.46 -29.40 6.70
CA GLU A 14 1.00 -28.62 7.86
C GLU A 14 1.55 -29.20 9.18
N LYS A 15 1.49 -30.54 9.36
CA LYS A 15 2.12 -31.21 10.51
C LYS A 15 3.64 -31.00 10.53
N LEU A 16 4.31 -30.99 9.37
CA LEU A 16 5.74 -30.71 9.30
C LEU A 16 6.07 -29.29 9.79
N PHE A 17 5.22 -28.32 9.44
CA PHE A 17 5.33 -26.96 9.96
C PHE A 17 5.14 -26.91 11.48
N GLU A 18 4.11 -27.57 12.02
CA GLU A 18 3.80 -27.59 13.46
C GLU A 18 4.83 -28.34 14.32
N THR A 19 5.38 -29.43 13.80
CA THR A 19 6.35 -30.28 14.53
C THR A 19 7.78 -29.77 14.43
N GLU A 20 8.04 -28.85 13.49
CA GLU A 20 9.35 -28.26 13.23
C GLU A 20 10.44 -29.32 12.93
N LEU A 21 10.03 -30.54 12.54
CA LEU A 21 10.94 -31.67 12.42
C LEU A 21 11.93 -31.46 11.27
N GLY A 22 13.21 -31.30 11.62
CA GLY A 22 14.27 -31.15 10.63
C GLY A 22 14.39 -29.74 10.04
N TYR A 23 13.87 -28.73 10.75
CA TYR A 23 14.01 -27.34 10.35
C TYR A 23 15.47 -26.93 10.15
N ASP A 24 15.70 -26.12 9.12
CA ASP A 24 17.01 -25.58 8.75
C ASP A 24 16.98 -24.05 8.58
N VAL A 25 15.85 -23.41 8.89
CA VAL A 25 15.66 -21.95 8.88
C VAL A 25 15.12 -21.49 10.24
N ILE A 26 15.70 -20.42 10.76
CA ILE A 26 15.22 -19.68 11.93
C ILE A 26 14.83 -18.28 11.45
N ILE A 27 13.58 -17.90 11.69
CA ILE A 27 13.02 -16.60 11.32
C ILE A 27 12.72 -15.83 12.60
N TYR A 28 13.31 -14.66 12.73
CA TYR A 28 12.98 -13.69 13.77
C TYR A 28 12.00 -12.67 13.20
N ALA A 29 10.71 -12.80 13.56
CA ALA A 29 9.63 -11.95 13.06
C ALA A 29 9.07 -11.06 14.18
N GLY A 30 8.72 -9.82 13.84
CA GLY A 30 8.18 -8.83 14.76
C GLY A 30 9.18 -7.75 15.19
N GLU A 31 8.67 -6.64 15.69
CA GLU A 31 9.48 -5.52 16.19
C GLU A 31 10.26 -5.92 17.46
N GLU A 32 11.34 -5.20 17.81
CA GLU A 32 12.26 -5.56 18.90
C GLU A 32 11.58 -5.91 20.24
N SER A 33 10.42 -5.32 20.54
CA SER A 33 9.66 -5.58 21.77
C SER A 33 8.81 -6.86 21.74
N ASN A 34 8.53 -7.43 20.57
CA ASN A 34 7.67 -8.60 20.35
C ASN A 34 8.25 -9.54 19.27
N VAL A 35 9.58 -9.72 19.25
CA VAL A 35 10.23 -10.66 18.33
C VAL A 35 9.91 -12.08 18.76
N GLU A 36 9.40 -12.89 17.83
CA GLU A 36 9.28 -14.33 18.01
C GLU A 36 10.19 -15.08 17.06
N GLU A 37 10.74 -16.19 17.57
CA GLU A 37 11.52 -17.15 16.79
C GLU A 37 10.56 -18.17 16.16
N ILE A 38 10.65 -18.34 14.84
CA ILE A 38 9.82 -19.25 14.05
C ILE A 38 10.75 -20.18 13.27
N HIS A 39 10.46 -21.49 13.31
CA HIS A 39 11.22 -22.49 12.58
C HIS A 39 10.58 -22.86 11.24
N ALA A 40 11.41 -23.07 10.21
CA ALA A 40 10.94 -23.43 8.88
C ALA A 40 11.96 -24.25 8.06
N HIS A 41 11.54 -24.66 6.87
CA HIS A 41 12.32 -25.50 5.95
C HIS A 41 12.65 -24.74 4.66
N SER A 42 13.94 -24.53 4.41
CA SER A 42 14.44 -23.71 3.31
C SER A 42 13.96 -24.21 1.96
N ASN A 43 13.91 -25.53 1.75
CA ASN A 43 13.47 -26.15 0.51
C ASN A 43 11.98 -25.86 0.18
N ILE A 44 11.11 -25.88 1.19
CA ILE A 44 9.68 -25.54 1.04
C ILE A 44 9.52 -24.04 0.76
N LEU A 45 10.25 -23.19 1.49
CA LEU A 45 10.20 -21.74 1.26
C LEU A 45 10.70 -21.37 -0.15
N CYS A 46 11.83 -21.92 -0.57
CA CYS A 46 12.48 -21.61 -1.85
C CYS A 46 11.67 -22.05 -3.07
N ILE A 47 10.90 -23.15 -2.98
CA ILE A 47 10.09 -23.61 -4.11
C ILE A 47 8.80 -22.79 -4.26
N ARG A 48 8.36 -22.11 -3.19
CA ARG A 48 7.10 -21.36 -3.15
C ARG A 48 7.28 -19.85 -3.26
N SER A 49 8.48 -19.31 -3.01
CA SER A 49 8.78 -17.92 -3.30
C SER A 49 10.21 -17.68 -3.76
N GLN A 50 10.33 -16.84 -4.80
CA GLN A 50 11.61 -16.43 -5.35
C GLN A 50 12.41 -15.57 -4.36
N TYR A 51 11.73 -14.83 -3.47
CA TYR A 51 12.38 -14.09 -2.38
C TYR A 51 13.20 -15.05 -1.51
N PHE A 52 12.58 -16.12 -1.01
CA PHE A 52 13.28 -17.09 -0.15
C PHE A 52 14.37 -17.86 -0.90
N ARG A 53 14.13 -18.18 -2.18
CA ARG A 53 15.16 -18.79 -3.03
C ARG A 53 16.41 -17.94 -3.13
N SER A 54 16.26 -16.63 -3.28
CA SER A 54 17.38 -15.69 -3.28
C SER A 54 17.97 -15.55 -1.88
N ALA A 55 17.13 -15.39 -0.85
CA ALA A 55 17.55 -15.16 0.54
C ALA A 55 18.35 -16.33 1.14
N PHE A 56 18.07 -17.56 0.74
CA PHE A 56 18.78 -18.77 1.21
C PHE A 56 19.81 -19.30 0.21
N SER A 57 20.19 -18.52 -0.79
CA SER A 57 21.31 -18.86 -1.67
C SER A 57 22.65 -18.72 -0.93
N ASN A 58 23.58 -19.66 -1.18
CA ASN A 58 24.76 -19.91 -0.32
C ASN A 58 25.82 -18.80 -0.28
N GLU A 59 25.71 -17.73 -1.08
CA GLU A 59 26.79 -16.71 -1.14
C GLU A 59 26.66 -15.61 -0.06
N TRP A 60 25.47 -15.39 0.51
CA TRP A 60 25.22 -14.24 1.41
C TRP A 60 24.29 -14.52 2.59
N ALA A 61 23.70 -15.71 2.69
CA ALA A 61 22.75 -16.02 3.75
C ALA A 61 23.44 -16.19 5.12
N GLU A 62 22.98 -15.46 6.13
CA GLU A 62 23.43 -15.62 7.51
C GLU A 62 23.12 -17.06 7.96
N LYS A 63 24.14 -17.78 8.44
CA LYS A 63 23.97 -19.12 9.01
C LYS A 63 24.57 -19.20 10.41
N LYS A 64 23.84 -19.84 11.33
CA LYS A 64 24.29 -20.17 12.68
C LYS A 64 24.04 -21.66 12.92
N ASP A 65 25.09 -22.39 13.33
CA ASP A 65 25.02 -23.83 13.59
C ASP A 65 24.43 -24.64 12.42
N GLY A 66 24.75 -24.23 11.18
CA GLY A 66 24.27 -24.86 9.95
C GLY A 66 22.86 -24.46 9.51
N LYS A 67 22.13 -23.64 10.29
CA LYS A 67 20.77 -23.17 9.98
C LYS A 67 20.80 -21.75 9.42
N PHE A 68 19.95 -21.47 8.43
CA PHE A 68 19.74 -20.13 7.91
C PHE A 68 19.05 -19.23 8.93
N ILE A 69 19.48 -17.98 9.01
CA ILE A 69 18.87 -16.95 9.86
C ILE A 69 18.23 -15.89 8.96
N LEU A 70 16.95 -15.61 9.21
CA LEU A 70 16.21 -14.53 8.55
C LEU A 70 15.62 -13.60 9.61
N LYS A 71 15.80 -12.29 9.44
CA LYS A 71 15.23 -11.28 10.34
C LYS A 71 14.21 -10.45 9.57
N LYS A 72 12.98 -10.36 10.09
CA LYS A 72 11.84 -9.66 9.49
C LYS A 72 11.13 -8.80 10.53
N PRO A 73 11.79 -7.72 10.99
CA PRO A 73 11.24 -6.89 12.05
C PRO A 73 9.96 -6.13 11.64
N ASN A 74 9.74 -5.96 10.35
CA ASN A 74 8.62 -5.25 9.77
C ASN A 74 7.35 -6.11 9.57
N ILE A 75 7.41 -7.42 9.85
CA ILE A 75 6.28 -8.35 9.74
C ILE A 75 6.07 -8.99 11.12
N SER A 76 4.87 -8.83 11.70
CA SER A 76 4.57 -9.48 12.99
C SER A 76 4.60 -11.00 12.87
N SER A 77 4.97 -11.68 13.95
CA SER A 77 5.02 -13.15 13.99
C SER A 77 3.67 -13.79 13.62
N HIS A 78 2.56 -13.20 14.05
CA HIS A 78 1.21 -13.64 13.68
C HIS A 78 0.99 -13.63 12.17
N LEU A 79 1.30 -12.53 11.49
CA LEU A 79 1.14 -12.44 10.03
C LEU A 79 2.13 -13.35 9.32
N PHE A 80 3.37 -13.47 9.82
CA PHE A 80 4.36 -14.37 9.24
C PHE A 80 3.91 -15.84 9.31
N ASN A 81 3.30 -16.27 10.42
CA ASN A 81 2.74 -17.61 10.57
C ASN A 81 1.58 -17.88 9.59
N ILE A 82 0.73 -16.88 9.32
CA ILE A 82 -0.31 -17.00 8.28
C ILE A 82 0.33 -17.24 6.90
N ILE A 83 1.39 -16.49 6.57
CA ILE A 83 2.12 -16.65 5.30
C ILE A 83 2.77 -18.03 5.20
N LEU A 84 3.42 -18.49 6.27
CA LEU A 84 4.04 -19.81 6.31
C LEU A 84 3.01 -20.92 6.14
N ARG A 85 1.86 -20.85 6.83
CA ARG A 85 0.79 -21.82 6.65
C ARG A 85 0.34 -21.92 5.20
N PHE A 86 0.18 -20.79 4.51
CA PHE A 86 -0.09 -20.80 3.06
C PHE A 86 1.05 -21.46 2.25
N ILE A 87 2.30 -21.16 2.56
CA ILE A 87 3.45 -21.74 1.86
C ILE A 87 3.48 -23.27 1.99
N TYR A 88 3.21 -23.81 3.17
CA TYR A 88 3.25 -25.25 3.44
C TYR A 88 2.04 -26.00 2.91
N CYS A 89 0.83 -25.53 3.21
CA CYS A 89 -0.38 -26.30 2.97
C CYS A 89 -1.39 -25.62 2.03
N GLY A 90 -1.11 -24.39 1.58
CA GLY A 90 -1.97 -23.63 0.67
C GLY A 90 -3.19 -22.98 1.35
N ASN A 91 -3.29 -23.07 2.68
CA ASN A 91 -4.40 -22.53 3.44
C ASN A 91 -4.09 -21.12 3.96
N ILE A 92 -5.08 -20.23 3.88
CA ILE A 92 -5.01 -18.88 4.44
C ILE A 92 -6.36 -18.55 5.11
N GLU A 93 -6.31 -17.89 6.27
CA GLU A 93 -7.50 -17.52 7.02
C GLU A 93 -7.49 -16.01 7.31
N LEU A 94 -8.32 -15.26 6.56
CA LEU A 94 -8.39 -13.79 6.65
C LEU A 94 -9.55 -13.28 7.50
N LYS A 95 -10.57 -14.12 7.76
CA LYS A 95 -11.86 -13.71 8.37
C LYS A 95 -11.74 -13.04 9.74
N ASN A 96 -10.68 -13.35 10.49
CA ASN A 96 -10.46 -12.83 11.85
C ASN A 96 -9.54 -11.60 11.87
N LEU A 97 -8.96 -11.23 10.73
CA LEU A 97 -8.08 -10.08 10.62
C LEU A 97 -8.89 -8.81 10.38
N GLN A 98 -8.45 -7.71 11.00
CA GLN A 98 -9.00 -6.38 10.73
C GLN A 98 -8.38 -5.82 9.44
N GLY A 99 -9.08 -4.91 8.75
CA GLY A 99 -8.61 -4.26 7.52
C GLY A 99 -7.13 -3.80 7.54
N PRO A 100 -6.66 -3.10 8.60
CA PRO A 100 -5.26 -2.73 8.73
C PRO A 100 -4.28 -3.92 8.74
N ASP A 101 -4.65 -5.03 9.37
CA ASP A 101 -3.82 -6.23 9.44
C ASP A 101 -3.81 -6.99 8.11
N VAL A 102 -4.95 -7.00 7.40
CA VAL A 102 -5.03 -7.53 6.03
C VAL A 102 -4.16 -6.72 5.07
N LEU A 103 -4.16 -5.38 5.18
CA LEU A 103 -3.28 -4.52 4.38
C LEU A 103 -1.80 -4.77 4.70
N LYS A 104 -1.44 -4.90 5.98
CA LYS A 104 -0.06 -5.27 6.38
C LYS A 104 0.33 -6.64 5.84
N LEU A 105 -0.58 -7.60 5.85
CA LEU A 105 -0.36 -8.93 5.27
C LEU A 105 -0.12 -8.82 3.76
N LEU A 106 -0.90 -8.00 3.05
CA LEU A 106 -0.72 -7.74 1.62
C LEU A 106 0.70 -7.19 1.32
N ILE A 107 1.15 -6.20 2.08
CA ILE A 107 2.51 -5.63 1.97
C ILE A 107 3.58 -6.71 2.23
N ALA A 108 3.38 -7.54 3.25
CA ALA A 108 4.31 -8.61 3.58
C ALA A 108 4.41 -9.68 2.48
N VAL A 109 3.29 -10.10 1.88
CA VAL A 109 3.32 -11.11 0.80
C VAL A 109 3.89 -10.56 -0.50
N ASP A 110 3.76 -9.25 -0.75
CA ASP A 110 4.42 -8.58 -1.86
C ASP A 110 5.94 -8.56 -1.68
N GLU A 111 6.41 -8.16 -0.50
CA GLU A 111 7.84 -8.16 -0.15
C GLU A 111 8.44 -9.58 -0.26
N LEU A 112 7.70 -10.59 0.17
CA LEU A 112 8.10 -11.99 0.08
C LEU A 112 7.85 -12.59 -1.32
N ASN A 113 7.38 -11.80 -2.29
CA ASN A 113 7.14 -12.17 -3.68
C ASN A 113 6.26 -13.44 -3.83
N ILE A 114 5.10 -13.43 -3.19
CA ILE A 114 4.09 -14.50 -3.24
C ILE A 114 2.86 -14.02 -4.03
N GLN A 115 3.03 -13.90 -5.35
CA GLN A 115 2.06 -13.25 -6.26
C GLN A 115 0.63 -13.79 -6.16
N GLN A 116 0.46 -15.09 -5.96
CA GLN A 116 -0.87 -15.70 -5.81
C GLN A 116 -1.64 -15.13 -4.60
N LEU A 117 -0.94 -14.87 -3.50
CA LEU A 117 -1.56 -14.25 -2.32
C LEU A 117 -1.78 -12.75 -2.51
N VAL A 118 -0.89 -12.06 -3.23
CA VAL A 118 -1.08 -10.64 -3.54
C VAL A 118 -2.42 -10.43 -4.26
N TYR A 119 -2.72 -11.23 -5.27
CA TYR A 119 -4.02 -11.18 -5.97
C TYR A 119 -5.19 -11.49 -5.02
N TYR A 120 -5.13 -12.63 -4.32
CA TYR A 120 -6.22 -13.08 -3.45
C TYR A 120 -6.55 -12.09 -2.31
N ILE A 121 -5.53 -11.49 -1.70
CA ILE A 121 -5.73 -10.55 -0.58
C ILE A 121 -6.27 -9.21 -1.08
N GLN A 122 -5.91 -8.76 -2.28
CA GLN A 122 -6.51 -7.57 -2.89
C GLN A 122 -8.02 -7.75 -3.10
N GLU A 123 -8.43 -8.87 -3.71
CA GLU A 123 -9.85 -9.20 -3.88
C GLU A 123 -10.58 -9.20 -2.53
N TYR A 124 -10.00 -9.86 -1.52
CA TYR A 124 -10.58 -9.89 -0.17
C TYR A 124 -10.76 -8.49 0.44
N LEU A 125 -9.77 -7.59 0.28
CA LEU A 125 -9.87 -6.22 0.78
C LEU A 125 -11.01 -5.45 0.10
N ILE A 126 -11.16 -5.62 -1.22
CA ILE A 126 -12.20 -4.95 -2.02
C ILE A 126 -13.58 -5.47 -1.64
N GLU A 127 -13.76 -6.80 -1.53
CA GLU A 127 -15.05 -7.45 -1.30
C GLU A 127 -15.52 -7.39 0.16
N HIS A 128 -14.60 -7.38 1.12
CA HIS A 128 -14.93 -7.57 2.54
C HIS A 128 -14.41 -6.49 3.48
N GLN A 129 -13.54 -5.59 3.03
CA GLN A 129 -12.94 -4.53 3.87
C GLN A 129 -13.11 -3.14 3.25
N THR A 130 -14.14 -2.94 2.42
CA THR A 130 -14.41 -1.66 1.74
C THR A 130 -14.54 -0.49 2.71
N GLU A 131 -15.19 -0.69 3.86
CA GLU A 131 -15.33 0.35 4.89
C GLU A 131 -13.96 0.82 5.40
N PHE A 132 -13.03 -0.11 5.64
CA PHE A 132 -11.66 0.22 6.03
C PHE A 132 -10.95 1.02 4.93
N LEU A 133 -11.10 0.64 3.66
CA LEU A 133 -10.50 1.37 2.53
C LEU A 133 -11.00 2.82 2.47
N HIS A 134 -12.26 3.07 2.83
CA HIS A 134 -12.87 4.41 2.84
C HIS A 134 -12.52 5.27 4.07
N GLN A 135 -12.06 4.68 5.18
CA GLN A 135 -11.70 5.43 6.38
C GLN A 135 -10.46 6.32 6.20
N ASN A 136 -9.56 5.97 5.28
CA ASN A 136 -8.33 6.72 5.02
C ASN A 136 -7.90 6.68 3.54
N PRO A 137 -8.68 7.27 2.61
CA PRO A 137 -8.42 7.15 1.18
C PRO A 137 -7.05 7.69 0.78
N THR A 138 -6.58 8.78 1.38
CA THR A 138 -5.22 9.31 1.15
C THR A 138 -4.16 8.27 1.50
N GLY A 139 -4.24 7.69 2.70
CA GLY A 139 -3.24 6.73 3.16
C GLY A 139 -3.24 5.44 2.33
N ILE A 140 -4.43 4.94 2.00
CA ILE A 140 -4.58 3.74 1.15
C ILE A 140 -4.00 4.00 -0.23
N LEU A 141 -4.35 5.12 -0.87
CA LEU A 141 -3.82 5.47 -2.20
C LEU A 141 -2.30 5.58 -2.19
N GLU A 142 -1.72 6.20 -1.15
CA GLU A 142 -0.27 6.29 -1.00
C GLU A 142 0.43 4.96 -0.78
N THR A 143 -0.19 4.05 -0.03
CA THR A 143 0.31 2.68 0.14
C THR A 143 0.27 1.95 -1.18
N VAL A 144 -0.88 1.91 -1.84
CA VAL A 144 -1.06 1.18 -3.11
C VAL A 144 -0.11 1.69 -4.19
N TYR A 145 0.10 3.01 -4.29
CA TYR A 145 1.05 3.60 -5.23
C TYR A 145 2.51 3.16 -5.04
N GLN A 146 2.89 2.74 -3.83
CA GLN A 146 4.25 2.27 -3.54
C GLN A 146 4.48 0.82 -3.97
N HIS A 147 3.42 0.09 -4.31
CA HIS A 147 3.46 -1.33 -4.62
C HIS A 147 2.89 -1.58 -6.02
N GLU A 148 3.77 -1.75 -7.02
CA GLU A 148 3.39 -1.93 -8.43
C GLU A 148 2.49 -3.14 -8.68
N THR A 149 2.52 -4.15 -7.80
CA THR A 149 1.71 -5.36 -7.88
C THR A 149 0.26 -5.16 -7.39
N PHE A 150 -0.06 -4.03 -6.75
CA PHE A 150 -1.39 -3.77 -6.16
C PHE A 150 -2.36 -3.19 -7.19
N THR A 151 -2.39 -3.77 -8.40
CA THR A 151 -3.14 -3.22 -9.53
C THR A 151 -4.65 -3.20 -9.30
N ASP A 152 -5.21 -4.20 -8.64
CA ASP A 152 -6.67 -4.30 -8.45
C ASP A 152 -7.14 -3.29 -7.40
N LEU A 153 -6.41 -3.17 -6.29
CA LEU A 153 -6.67 -2.11 -5.31
C LEU A 153 -6.42 -0.71 -5.90
N TRP A 154 -5.40 -0.55 -6.74
CA TRP A 154 -5.13 0.72 -7.40
C TRP A 154 -6.30 1.16 -8.26
N ASN A 155 -6.79 0.26 -9.12
CA ASN A 155 -7.93 0.52 -10.00
C ASN A 155 -9.18 0.80 -9.18
N PHE A 156 -9.46 -0.02 -8.15
CA PHE A 156 -10.60 0.18 -7.27
C PHE A 156 -10.57 1.55 -6.57
N CYS A 157 -9.43 1.91 -5.97
CA CYS A 157 -9.28 3.20 -5.29
C CYS A 157 -9.41 4.37 -6.26
N LEU A 158 -8.79 4.29 -7.45
CA LEU A 158 -8.90 5.35 -8.45
C LEU A 158 -10.33 5.51 -8.95
N GLU A 159 -11.02 4.41 -9.26
CA GLU A 159 -12.42 4.44 -9.69
C GLU A 159 -13.28 5.14 -8.64
N LYS A 160 -13.18 4.74 -7.37
CA LYS A 160 -13.93 5.36 -6.28
C LYS A 160 -13.61 6.84 -6.09
N ILE A 161 -12.33 7.22 -6.17
CA ILE A 161 -11.92 8.63 -6.04
C ILE A 161 -12.41 9.44 -7.24
N CYS A 162 -12.52 8.86 -8.44
CA CYS A 162 -13.00 9.59 -9.61
C CYS A 162 -14.51 9.75 -9.63
N GLU A 163 -15.24 8.74 -9.12
CA GLU A 163 -16.69 8.80 -8.91
C GLU A 163 -17.09 9.77 -7.79
N GLU A 164 -16.35 9.76 -6.67
CA GLU A 164 -16.64 10.57 -5.49
C GLU A 164 -15.38 11.30 -4.98
N PRO A 165 -14.87 12.31 -5.70
CA PRO A 165 -13.59 12.95 -5.35
C PRO A 165 -13.58 13.61 -3.96
N GLU A 166 -14.75 13.99 -3.44
CA GLU A 166 -14.94 14.53 -2.10
C GLU A 166 -14.33 13.66 -1.00
N ILE A 167 -14.32 12.32 -1.15
CA ILE A 167 -13.74 11.42 -0.14
C ILE A 167 -12.25 11.71 0.10
N LEU A 168 -11.57 12.15 -0.96
CA LEU A 168 -10.16 12.50 -0.92
C LEU A 168 -9.97 13.99 -0.62
N PHE A 169 -10.58 14.88 -1.41
CA PHE A 169 -10.33 16.33 -1.34
C PHE A 169 -10.83 16.98 -0.04
N ASN A 170 -11.92 16.47 0.55
CA ASN A 170 -12.44 16.99 1.82
C ASN A 170 -11.73 16.39 3.03
N SER A 171 -10.89 15.37 2.85
CA SER A 171 -10.13 14.77 3.95
C SER A 171 -9.12 15.77 4.52
N ASP A 172 -9.01 15.83 5.85
CA ASP A 172 -7.93 16.57 6.51
C ASP A 172 -6.55 16.00 6.17
N LYS A 173 -6.49 14.74 5.72
CA LYS A 173 -5.24 14.09 5.30
C LYS A 173 -4.85 14.43 3.86
N PHE A 174 -5.74 15.04 3.06
CA PHE A 174 -5.46 15.41 1.67
C PHE A 174 -4.18 16.24 1.51
N ILE A 175 -3.93 17.15 2.45
CA ILE A 175 -2.74 18.01 2.44
C ILE A 175 -1.42 17.21 2.51
N ASN A 176 -1.46 15.96 2.95
CA ASN A 176 -0.29 15.08 3.02
C ASN A 176 -0.03 14.30 1.73
N LEU A 177 -0.97 14.33 0.76
CA LEU A 177 -0.86 13.58 -0.48
C LEU A 177 0.41 13.97 -1.24
N LYS A 178 1.23 13.00 -1.61
CA LYS A 178 2.46 13.26 -2.38
C LYS A 178 2.16 13.89 -3.75
N ALA A 179 2.99 14.86 -4.13
CA ALA A 179 2.84 15.61 -5.39
C ALA A 179 2.64 14.75 -6.65
N PRO A 180 3.36 13.63 -6.87
CA PRO A 180 3.14 12.78 -8.05
C PRO A 180 1.74 12.15 -8.11
N LEU A 181 1.16 11.82 -6.95
CA LEU A 181 -0.19 11.27 -6.88
C LEU A 181 -1.23 12.33 -7.17
N LEU A 182 -1.07 13.53 -6.60
CA LEU A 182 -1.92 14.67 -6.95
C LEU A 182 -1.85 14.96 -8.45
N GLU A 183 -0.65 14.97 -9.03
CA GLU A 183 -0.45 15.18 -10.47
C GLU A 183 -1.16 14.11 -11.31
N LEU A 184 -1.12 12.85 -10.88
CA LEU A 184 -1.82 11.75 -11.56
C LEU A 184 -3.33 11.95 -11.53
N LEU A 185 -3.89 12.34 -10.39
CA LEU A 185 -5.33 12.59 -10.25
C LEU A 185 -5.79 13.78 -11.09
N LEU A 186 -5.03 14.88 -11.10
CA LEU A 186 -5.35 16.08 -11.88
C LEU A 186 -5.25 15.87 -13.39
N LYS A 187 -4.52 14.85 -13.87
CA LYS A 187 -4.46 14.48 -15.30
C LYS A 187 -5.70 13.73 -15.79
N ARG A 188 -6.61 13.33 -14.90
CA ARG A 188 -7.73 12.47 -15.26
C ARG A 188 -8.90 13.26 -15.82
N ASP A 189 -9.47 12.74 -16.91
CA ASP A 189 -10.68 13.30 -17.53
C ASP A 189 -11.97 12.82 -16.84
N ASP A 190 -11.91 11.75 -16.06
CA ASP A 190 -13.05 11.13 -15.36
C ASP A 190 -13.16 11.54 -13.88
N LEU A 191 -12.36 12.50 -13.42
CA LEU A 191 -12.46 13.05 -12.07
C LEU A 191 -13.73 13.92 -11.96
N SER A 192 -14.78 13.40 -11.30
CA SER A 192 -16.11 14.00 -11.26
C SER A 192 -16.24 15.14 -10.25
N MET A 193 -15.43 16.20 -10.42
CA MET A 193 -15.41 17.37 -9.54
C MET A 193 -15.36 18.67 -10.35
N ASP A 194 -16.07 19.70 -9.89
CA ASP A 194 -16.02 21.03 -10.50
C ASP A 194 -14.58 21.57 -10.48
N GLU A 195 -14.10 22.10 -11.59
CA GLU A 195 -12.72 22.56 -11.73
C GLU A 195 -12.33 23.62 -10.70
N ILE A 196 -13.31 24.44 -10.26
CA ILE A 196 -13.09 25.41 -9.19
C ILE A 196 -12.77 24.75 -7.84
N LYS A 197 -13.41 23.63 -7.50
CA LYS A 197 -13.13 22.87 -6.27
C LYS A 197 -11.77 22.21 -6.34
N ILE A 198 -11.39 21.72 -7.53
CA ILE A 198 -10.04 21.18 -7.78
C ILE A 198 -9.00 22.27 -7.52
N TRP A 199 -9.19 23.47 -8.07
CA TRP A 199 -8.32 24.62 -7.85
C TRP A 199 -8.21 25.00 -6.36
N GLU A 200 -9.34 25.12 -5.65
CA GLU A 200 -9.36 25.41 -4.21
C GLU A 200 -8.65 24.32 -3.39
N GLY A 201 -8.82 23.05 -3.75
CA GLY A 201 -8.11 21.93 -3.16
C GLY A 201 -6.60 22.01 -3.38
N LEU A 202 -6.17 22.29 -4.61
CA LEU A 202 -4.75 22.46 -4.95
C LEU A 202 -4.11 23.61 -4.16
N LEU A 203 -4.81 24.73 -3.99
CA LEU A 203 -4.36 25.84 -3.15
C LEU A 203 -4.24 25.42 -1.67
N LYS A 204 -5.26 24.74 -1.12
CA LYS A 204 -5.23 24.21 0.24
C LYS A 204 -4.02 23.30 0.46
N TRP A 205 -3.76 22.38 -0.48
CA TRP A 205 -2.59 21.51 -0.46
C TRP A 205 -1.28 22.31 -0.52
N CYS A 206 -1.17 23.26 -1.47
CA CYS A 206 0.03 24.07 -1.65
C CYS A 206 0.38 24.88 -0.38
N PHE A 207 -0.60 25.55 0.21
CA PHE A 207 -0.36 26.37 1.40
C PHE A 207 0.03 25.52 2.62
N ALA A 208 -0.56 24.34 2.77
CA ALA A 208 -0.14 23.40 3.80
C ALA A 208 1.33 22.95 3.60
N GLN A 209 1.71 22.62 2.37
CA GLN A 209 3.09 22.22 2.05
C GLN A 209 4.12 23.33 2.29
N GLN A 210 3.73 24.60 2.10
CA GLN A 210 4.60 25.75 2.32
C GLN A 210 4.51 26.34 3.74
N ASN A 211 3.67 25.78 4.62
CA ASN A 211 3.33 26.34 5.94
C ASN A 211 2.88 27.81 5.87
N MET A 212 1.99 28.11 4.91
CA MET A 212 1.54 29.47 4.61
C MET A 212 0.07 29.69 4.96
N ILE A 213 -0.26 30.94 5.31
CA ILE A 213 -1.64 31.39 5.47
C ILE A 213 -2.16 31.82 4.10
N ASN A 214 -3.39 31.43 3.80
CA ASN A 214 -4.10 31.88 2.61
C ASN A 214 -4.56 33.35 2.75
N ASP A 215 -3.63 34.27 2.57
CA ASP A 215 -3.88 35.72 2.56
C ASP A 215 -2.88 36.42 1.61
N PRO A 216 -3.23 36.56 0.31
CA PRO A 216 -2.37 37.19 -0.68
C PRO A 216 -1.87 38.58 -0.32
N THR A 217 -2.61 39.32 0.51
CA THR A 217 -2.25 40.69 0.91
C THR A 217 -1.04 40.74 1.86
N LYS A 218 -0.69 39.62 2.48
CA LYS A 218 0.42 39.50 3.44
C LYS A 218 1.67 38.84 2.86
N TRP A 219 1.64 38.41 1.60
CA TRP A 219 2.74 37.65 1.01
C TRP A 219 3.92 38.55 0.63
N SER A 220 5.12 38.09 0.97
CA SER A 220 6.37 38.68 0.47
C SER A 220 6.69 38.19 -0.95
N LYS A 221 7.70 38.79 -1.59
CA LYS A 221 8.19 38.31 -2.90
C LYS A 221 8.71 36.86 -2.83
N GLU A 222 9.28 36.47 -1.69
CA GLU A 222 9.77 35.10 -1.50
C GLU A 222 8.62 34.11 -1.36
N ASP A 223 7.54 34.51 -0.70
CA ASP A 223 6.32 33.71 -0.53
C ASP A 223 5.64 33.44 -1.87
N ILE A 224 5.53 34.47 -2.72
CA ILE A 224 5.00 34.35 -4.08
C ILE A 224 5.85 33.35 -4.89
N ALA A 225 7.18 33.49 -4.85
CA ALA A 225 8.09 32.59 -5.59
C ALA A 225 8.00 31.12 -5.10
N LYS A 226 7.70 30.87 -3.83
CA LYS A 226 7.48 29.51 -3.29
C LYS A 226 6.19 28.92 -3.83
N ILE A 227 5.10 29.68 -3.79
CA ILE A 227 3.79 29.24 -4.31
C ILE A 227 3.88 28.96 -5.80
N GLU A 228 4.46 29.88 -6.58
CA GLU A 228 4.65 29.73 -8.02
C GLU A 228 5.38 28.42 -8.33
N ARG A 229 6.52 28.17 -7.65
CA ARG A 229 7.29 26.94 -7.84
C ARG A 229 6.52 25.68 -7.45
N SER A 230 5.74 25.74 -6.37
CA SER A 230 4.94 24.62 -5.88
C SER A 230 3.82 24.27 -6.87
N LEU A 231 3.13 25.29 -7.39
CA LEU A 231 2.00 25.14 -8.30
C LEU A 231 2.39 24.91 -9.75
N HIS A 232 3.59 25.32 -10.17
CA HIS A 232 4.03 25.35 -11.57
C HIS A 232 3.72 24.06 -12.34
N ARG A 233 3.94 22.88 -11.74
CA ARG A 233 3.69 21.59 -12.41
C ARG A 233 2.20 21.25 -12.56
N PHE A 234 1.35 21.85 -11.74
CA PHE A 234 -0.08 21.55 -11.65
C PHE A 234 -0.92 22.56 -12.44
N ILE A 235 -0.46 23.80 -12.60
CA ILE A 235 -1.18 24.84 -13.38
C ILE A 235 -1.63 24.34 -14.77
N PRO A 236 -0.79 23.65 -15.57
CA PRO A 236 -1.21 23.17 -16.89
C PRO A 236 -2.27 22.06 -16.85
N LEU A 237 -2.51 21.46 -15.69
CA LEU A 237 -3.49 20.39 -15.49
C LEU A 237 -4.87 20.94 -15.11
N ILE A 238 -4.96 22.22 -14.74
CA ILE A 238 -6.22 22.86 -14.39
C ILE A 238 -6.91 23.39 -15.64
N ARG A 239 -8.15 22.98 -15.86
CA ARG A 239 -9.00 23.40 -16.98
C ARG A 239 -9.66 24.74 -16.70
N PHE A 240 -8.87 25.82 -16.60
CA PHE A 240 -9.39 27.15 -16.23
C PHE A 240 -10.57 27.66 -17.07
N TYR A 241 -10.72 27.18 -18.31
CA TYR A 241 -11.83 27.48 -19.20
C TYR A 241 -13.18 26.87 -18.74
N ASP A 242 -13.15 25.82 -17.90
CA ASP A 242 -14.31 25.17 -17.30
C ASP A 242 -14.72 25.83 -15.97
N ILE A 243 -13.96 26.82 -15.49
CA ILE A 243 -14.31 27.64 -14.32
C ILE A 243 -15.21 28.79 -14.76
N ASN A 244 -16.36 28.97 -14.09
CA ASN A 244 -17.26 30.07 -14.44
C ASN A 244 -16.60 31.45 -14.21
N PRO A 245 -16.97 32.50 -14.97
CA PRO A 245 -16.26 33.78 -14.93
C PRO A 245 -16.25 34.47 -13.56
N ALA A 246 -17.30 34.30 -12.75
CA ALA A 246 -17.38 34.90 -11.43
C ALA A 246 -16.37 34.23 -10.48
N ASP A 247 -16.36 32.90 -10.41
CA ASP A 247 -15.39 32.15 -9.61
C ASP A 247 -13.96 32.39 -10.10
N PHE A 248 -13.73 32.43 -11.41
CA PHE A 248 -12.41 32.75 -11.96
C PHE A 248 -11.92 34.12 -11.47
N PHE A 249 -12.76 35.16 -11.55
CA PHE A 249 -12.39 36.50 -11.11
C PHE A 249 -12.12 36.58 -9.60
N TYR A 250 -12.96 35.96 -8.76
CA TYR A 250 -12.84 36.10 -7.31
C TYR A 250 -11.85 35.12 -6.67
N LYS A 251 -11.58 33.97 -7.28
CA LYS A 251 -10.85 32.85 -6.66
C LYS A 251 -9.61 32.40 -7.42
N VAL A 252 -9.46 32.78 -8.69
CA VAL A 252 -8.26 32.45 -9.50
C VAL A 252 -7.43 33.70 -9.74
N TYR A 253 -8.03 34.76 -10.30
CA TYR A 253 -7.34 35.99 -10.69
C TYR A 253 -6.74 36.79 -9.51
N CYS A 254 -7.14 36.48 -8.28
CA CYS A 254 -6.63 37.14 -7.08
C CYS A 254 -5.23 36.66 -6.65
N TYR A 255 -4.68 35.64 -7.31
CA TYR A 255 -3.33 35.09 -7.12
C TYR A 255 -2.44 35.41 -8.33
#